data_AF-A0AAN5D482-F1
#
_entry.id   AF-A0AAN5D482-F1
#
_cell.length_a   1.000
_cell.length_b   1.000
_cell.length_c   1.000
_cell.angle_alpha   90.00
_cell.angle_beta   90.00
_cell.angle_gamma   90.00
#
_symmetry.space_group_name_H-M   'P 1'
#
loop_
_entity.id
_entity.type
_entity.pdbx_description
1 polymer ?
#
loop_
_entity_poly.entity_id
_entity_poly.type
_entity_poly.pdbx_seq_one_letter_code
_entity_poly.pdbx_strand_id
1 'polypeptide(L)'
;FFVSENCLIQLSSLVHSLELEQICMIGSTRKNNMFGLLNRDWAQIICEMLSNKLDTLQIWNPGYPEYLSSESIDILQTELINFNKKIWFRATCSPDHMEFSRFSNDHSINGAEGDASASSSSSGSSFLISFLPA
;
A
#
# COMPACT_ATOMS: atom_id res chain seq x y z
N PHE A 1 -7.21 7.18 -19.49
CA PHE A 1 -7.64 5.79 -19.25
C PHE A 1 -7.94 5.66 -17.77
N PHE A 2 -9.12 5.15 -17.41
CA PHE A 2 -9.49 4.85 -16.03
C PHE A 2 -9.48 3.32 -15.88
N VAL A 3 -8.79 2.80 -14.88
CA VAL A 3 -8.91 1.39 -14.50
C VAL A 3 -10.00 1.32 -13.46
N SER A 4 -11.02 0.49 -13.71
CA SER A 4 -12.10 0.31 -12.73
C SER A 4 -11.67 -0.62 -11.60
N GLU A 5 -12.30 -0.44 -10.43
CA GLU A 5 -12.11 -1.29 -9.24
C GLU A 5 -12.39 -2.76 -9.57
N ASN A 6 -13.49 -3.03 -10.28
CA ASN A 6 -13.86 -4.37 -10.73
C ASN A 6 -12.78 -5.03 -11.59
N CYS A 7 -12.07 -4.27 -12.42
CA CYS A 7 -10.97 -4.81 -13.22
C CYS A 7 -9.84 -5.31 -12.32
N LEU A 8 -9.46 -4.53 -11.30
CA LEU A 8 -8.42 -4.89 -10.35
C LEU A 8 -8.80 -6.13 -9.53
N ILE A 9 -10.04 -6.20 -9.05
CA ILE A 9 -10.57 -7.35 -8.31
C ILE A 9 -10.63 -8.60 -9.19
N GLN A 10 -11.07 -8.47 -10.45
CA GLN A 10 -11.06 -9.59 -11.38
C GLN A 10 -9.65 -10.08 -11.66
N LEU A 11 -8.69 -9.18 -11.88
CA LEU A 11 -7.29 -9.54 -12.07
C LEU A 11 -6.72 -10.27 -10.85
N SER A 12 -6.99 -9.78 -9.63
CA SER A 12 -6.51 -10.40 -8.39
C SER A 12 -7.11 -11.78 -8.13
N SER A 13 -8.23 -12.13 -8.76
CA SER A 13 -8.78 -13.50 -8.73
C SER A 13 -8.00 -14.48 -9.62
N LEU A 14 -7.26 -13.99 -10.60
CA LEU A 14 -6.57 -14.81 -11.60
C LEU A 14 -5.09 -15.04 -11.26
N VAL A 15 -4.44 -14.05 -10.64
CA VAL A 15 -2.99 -14.04 -10.38
C VAL A 15 -2.67 -14.11 -8.89
N HIS A 16 -1.46 -14.59 -8.57
CA HIS A 16 -0.95 -14.61 -7.18
C HIS A 16 -0.13 -13.37 -6.82
N SER A 17 0.34 -12.62 -7.82
CA SER A 17 1.13 -11.40 -7.61
C SER A 17 0.68 -10.31 -8.57
N LEU A 18 0.60 -9.08 -8.06
CA LEU A 18 0.21 -7.91 -8.83
C LEU A 18 1.03 -6.70 -8.39
N GLU A 19 1.56 -5.96 -9.36
CA GLU A 19 2.21 -4.68 -9.16
C GLU A 19 1.42 -3.59 -9.88
N LEU A 20 1.11 -2.53 -9.15
CA LEU A 20 0.31 -1.40 -9.59
C LEU A 20 1.17 -0.14 -9.53
N GLU A 21 1.51 0.40 -10.70
CA GLU A 21 2.30 1.61 -10.81
C GLU A 21 1.45 2.77 -11.34
N GLN A 22 1.44 3.89 -10.62
CA GLN A 22 0.86 5.15 -11.04
C GLN A 22 1.91 6.25 -11.01
N ILE A 23 2.30 6.69 -12.21
CA ILE A 23 3.27 7.76 -12.41
C ILE A 23 2.55 9.11 -12.42
N CYS A 24 3.10 10.09 -11.72
CA CYS A 24 2.59 11.47 -11.72
C CYS A 24 2.66 12.07 -13.13
N MET A 25 1.55 12.58 -13.65
CA MET A 25 1.60 13.37 -14.88
C MET A 25 1.97 14.82 -14.54
N ILE A 26 2.96 15.36 -15.27
CA ILE A 26 3.38 16.77 -15.16
C ILE A 26 2.15 17.66 -15.38
N GLY A 27 1.90 18.59 -14.44
CA GLY A 27 0.76 19.52 -14.48
C GLY A 27 -0.53 18.99 -13.82
N SER A 28 -0.53 17.76 -13.30
CA SER A 28 -1.61 17.27 -12.45
C SER A 28 -1.55 17.92 -11.07
N THR A 29 -2.68 18.40 -10.56
CA THR A 29 -2.78 18.69 -9.12
C THR A 29 -2.73 17.37 -8.35
N ARG A 30 -2.03 17.35 -7.20
CA ARG A 30 -2.11 16.24 -6.25
C ARG A 30 -3.56 16.13 -5.81
N LYS A 31 -4.21 15.05 -6.19
CA LYS A 31 -5.58 14.72 -5.78
C LYS A 31 -5.55 13.35 -5.15
N ASN A 32 -6.39 13.14 -4.15
CA ASN A 32 -6.57 11.87 -3.43
C ASN A 32 -7.27 10.87 -4.34
N ASN A 33 -6.54 10.41 -5.35
CA ASN A 33 -7.02 9.49 -6.36
C ASN A 33 -5.96 8.44 -6.66
N MET A 34 -6.44 7.26 -6.99
CA MET A 34 -5.63 6.23 -7.61
C MET A 34 -6.33 5.83 -8.93
N PHE A 35 -5.55 5.71 -9.99
CA PHE A 35 -6.00 5.49 -11.37
C PHE A 35 -7.13 6.42 -11.85
N GLY A 36 -7.15 7.67 -11.35
CA GLY A 36 -8.14 8.68 -11.70
C GLY A 36 -9.50 8.52 -10.99
N LEU A 37 -9.64 7.56 -10.07
CA LEU A 37 -10.84 7.38 -9.26
C LEU A 37 -10.72 8.19 -7.96
N LEU A 38 -11.64 9.13 -7.77
CA LEU A 38 -11.73 9.99 -6.59
C LEU A 38 -12.67 9.38 -5.55
N ASN A 39 -12.41 9.64 -4.26
CA ASN A 39 -13.30 9.31 -3.15
C ASN A 39 -13.70 7.83 -3.11
N ARG A 40 -12.75 6.94 -3.39
CA ARG A 40 -12.92 5.50 -3.26
C ARG A 40 -12.30 5.00 -1.97
N ASP A 41 -12.95 4.01 -1.40
CA ASP A 41 -12.41 3.27 -0.27
C ASP A 41 -11.37 2.27 -0.78
N TRP A 42 -10.17 2.77 -1.03
CA TRP A 42 -9.06 1.96 -1.49
C TRP A 42 -8.65 0.90 -0.48
N ALA A 43 -8.90 1.10 0.82
CA ALA A 43 -8.65 0.06 1.81
C ALA A 43 -9.57 -1.13 1.57
N GLN A 44 -10.88 -0.90 1.40
CA GLN A 44 -11.83 -1.96 1.09
C GLN A 44 -11.49 -2.69 -0.22
N ILE A 45 -11.15 -1.94 -1.28
CA ILE A 45 -10.77 -2.52 -2.58
C ILE A 45 -9.51 -3.38 -2.44
N ILE A 46 -8.48 -2.91 -1.73
CA ILE A 46 -7.25 -3.66 -1.50
C ILE A 46 -7.53 -4.94 -0.70
N CYS A 47 -8.36 -4.87 0.34
CA CYS A 47 -8.81 -6.04 1.09
C CYS A 47 -9.51 -7.05 0.17
N GLU A 48 -10.42 -6.60 -0.69
CA GLU A 48 -11.11 -7.48 -1.64
C GLU A 48 -10.16 -8.08 -2.66
N MET A 49 -9.17 -7.32 -3.14
CA MET A 49 -8.15 -7.86 -4.03
C MET A 49 -7.35 -8.97 -3.35
N LEU A 50 -6.95 -8.74 -2.11
CA LEU A 50 -6.13 -9.67 -1.31
C LEU A 50 -6.93 -10.83 -0.72
N SER A 51 -8.26 -10.75 -0.58
CA SER A 51 -9.08 -11.89 -0.14
C SER A 51 -9.21 -12.98 -1.20
N ASN A 52 -8.94 -12.65 -2.46
CA ASN A 52 -8.93 -13.56 -3.60
C ASN A 52 -7.64 -14.42 -3.63
N LYS A 53 -7.21 -14.82 -4.83
CA LYS A 53 -6.00 -15.65 -5.07
C LYS A 53 -4.69 -14.88 -4.89
N LEU A 54 -4.76 -13.55 -4.78
CA LEU A 54 -3.60 -12.67 -4.71
C LEU A 54 -2.88 -12.77 -3.36
N ASP A 55 -1.62 -13.19 -3.38
CA ASP A 55 -0.76 -13.32 -2.20
C ASP A 55 0.21 -12.14 -2.08
N THR A 56 0.54 -11.49 -3.20
CA THR A 56 1.51 -10.39 -3.28
C THR A 56 0.89 -9.20 -3.98
N LEU A 57 0.89 -8.04 -3.33
CA LEU A 57 0.43 -6.78 -3.91
C LEU A 57 1.41 -5.65 -3.64
N GLN A 58 1.90 -5.02 -4.70
CA GLN A 58 2.70 -3.80 -4.65
C GLN A 58 1.92 -2.63 -5.27
N ILE A 59 1.84 -1.51 -4.57
CA ILE A 59 1.26 -0.26 -5.08
C ILE A 59 2.31 0.84 -5.02
N TRP A 60 2.83 1.23 -6.17
CA TRP A 60 3.74 2.35 -6.35
C TRP A 60 2.99 3.56 -6.91
N ASN A 61 2.66 4.49 -6.04
CA ASN A 61 1.90 5.71 -6.34
C ASN A 61 2.51 6.96 -5.66
N PRO A 62 3.79 7.28 -5.89
CA PRO A 62 4.47 8.40 -5.24
C PRO A 62 3.91 9.77 -5.65
N GLY A 63 3.19 9.85 -6.79
CA GLY A 63 2.58 11.08 -7.29
C GLY A 63 1.30 11.48 -6.57
N TYR A 64 0.60 10.51 -5.97
CA TYR A 64 -0.71 10.70 -5.36
C TYR A 64 -0.83 9.93 -4.05
N PRO A 65 0.06 10.15 -3.06
CA PRO A 65 0.18 9.28 -1.90
C PRO A 65 -1.07 9.28 -0.99
N GLU A 66 -1.91 10.30 -1.05
CA GLU A 66 -3.08 10.49 -0.17
C GLU A 66 -4.33 9.71 -0.65
N TYR A 67 -4.17 8.65 -1.44
CA TYR A 67 -5.31 7.81 -1.85
C TYR A 67 -5.85 6.91 -0.73
N LEU A 68 -5.08 6.74 0.35
CA LEU A 68 -5.51 6.13 1.61
C LEU A 68 -5.44 7.21 2.71
N SER A 69 -6.51 7.35 3.49
CA SER A 69 -6.47 8.15 4.73
C SER A 69 -5.79 7.35 5.85
N SER A 70 -5.35 8.02 6.92
CA SER A 70 -4.81 7.34 8.11
C SER A 70 -5.81 6.34 8.69
N GLU A 71 -7.09 6.70 8.79
CA GLU A 71 -8.15 5.80 9.25
C GLU A 71 -8.31 4.56 8.35
N SER A 72 -8.26 4.75 7.03
CA SER A 72 -8.29 3.64 6.06
C SER A 72 -7.07 2.73 6.19
N ILE A 73 -5.89 3.27 6.52
CA ILE A 73 -4.67 2.48 6.77
C ILE A 73 -4.84 1.62 8.02
N ASP A 74 -5.38 2.17 9.11
CA ASP A 74 -5.62 1.44 10.35
C ASP A 74 -6.60 0.28 10.12
N ILE A 75 -7.70 0.54 9.41
CA ILE A 75 -8.69 -0.48 9.03
C ILE A 75 -8.05 -1.56 8.15
N LEU A 76 -7.32 -1.16 7.12
CA LEU A 76 -6.61 -2.08 6.23
C LEU A 76 -5.63 -2.94 7.03
N GLN A 77 -4.92 -2.37 7.99
CA GLN A 77 -4.00 -3.10 8.85
C GLN A 77 -4.74 -4.15 9.69
N THR A 78 -5.87 -3.79 10.32
CA THR A 78 -6.70 -4.75 11.07
C THR A 78 -7.18 -5.89 10.18
N GLU A 79 -7.76 -5.59 9.01
CA GLU A 79 -8.27 -6.61 8.09
C GLU A 79 -7.18 -7.55 7.59
N LEU A 80 -6.00 -7.03 7.26
CA LEU A 80 -4.88 -7.85 6.82
C LEU A 80 -4.32 -8.77 7.94
N ILE A 81 -4.55 -8.46 9.24
CA ILE A 81 -4.22 -9.39 10.34
C ILE A 81 -5.16 -10.60 10.31
N ASN A 82 -6.41 -10.39 9.94
CA ASN A 82 -7.45 -11.39 10.08
C ASN A 82 -7.49 -12.38 8.90
N PHE A 83 -6.70 -12.14 7.84
CA PHE A 83 -6.60 -13.07 6.74
C PHE A 83 -5.86 -14.35 7.12
N ASN A 84 -6.55 -15.49 6.94
CA ASN A 84 -6.01 -16.83 7.17
C ASN A 84 -5.09 -17.30 6.02
N LYS A 85 -4.23 -16.40 5.52
CA LYS A 85 -3.23 -16.71 4.50
C LYS A 85 -2.03 -15.76 4.56
N LYS A 86 -0.91 -16.23 4.00
CA LYS A 86 0.33 -15.47 3.85
C LYS A 86 0.14 -14.38 2.80
N ILE A 87 0.27 -13.12 3.22
CA ILE A 87 0.16 -11.96 2.32
C ILE A 87 1.42 -11.12 2.43
N TRP A 88 1.89 -10.69 1.27
CA TRP A 88 2.88 -9.65 1.08
C TRP A 88 2.21 -8.41 0.50
N PHE A 89 2.20 -7.32 1.25
CA PHE A 89 1.59 -6.07 0.80
C PHE A 89 2.56 -4.91 0.99
N ARG A 90 2.78 -4.13 -0.08
CA ARG A 90 3.59 -2.90 -0.07
C ARG A 90 2.86 -1.76 -0.76
N ALA A 91 2.80 -0.59 -0.14
CA ALA A 91 2.17 0.59 -0.73
C ALA A 91 2.89 1.90 -0.36
N THR A 92 2.96 2.83 -1.33
CA THR A 92 3.29 4.24 -1.04
C THR A 92 2.00 5.01 -0.75
N CYS A 93 1.68 5.29 0.51
CA CYS A 93 0.39 5.87 0.87
C CYS A 93 0.46 7.04 1.86
N SER A 94 1.63 7.68 1.99
CA SER A 94 1.78 8.92 2.77
C SER A 94 2.65 9.95 2.05
N PRO A 95 2.41 11.26 2.25
CA PRO A 95 3.20 12.33 1.65
C PRO A 95 4.66 12.35 2.13
N ASP A 96 4.95 11.73 3.27
CA ASP A 96 6.31 11.51 3.77
C ASP A 96 6.99 10.28 3.13
N HIS A 97 6.36 9.68 2.11
CA HIS A 97 6.81 8.45 1.44
C HIS A 97 6.98 7.28 2.40
N MET A 98 6.16 7.19 3.46
CA MET A 98 6.18 5.99 4.29
C MET A 98 5.74 4.81 3.45
N GLU A 99 6.63 3.83 3.38
CA GLU A 99 6.35 2.54 2.80
C GLU A 99 5.64 1.69 3.85
N PHE A 100 4.38 1.36 3.60
CA PHE A 100 3.71 0.35 4.39
C PHE A 100 4.07 -1.01 3.82
N SER A 101 4.88 -1.80 4.53
CA SER A 101 5.22 -3.18 4.12
C SER A 101 4.75 -4.16 5.17
N ARG A 102 4.07 -5.23 4.76
CA ARG A 102 3.60 -6.26 5.68
C ARG A 102 3.81 -7.68 5.15
N PHE A 103 4.26 -8.55 6.06
CA PHE A 103 4.41 -9.99 5.87
C PHE A 103 3.52 -10.74 6.89
N SER A 104 2.54 -11.52 6.43
CA SER A 104 1.81 -12.48 7.28
C SER A 104 2.34 -13.91 7.03
N ASN A 105 2.35 -14.79 8.05
CA ASN A 105 3.12 -16.06 8.16
C ASN A 105 4.66 -15.90 8.29
N ASP A 106 5.07 -15.46 9.49
CA ASP A 106 6.43 -15.28 10.07
C ASP A 106 7.16 -13.92 9.89
N HIS A 107 6.37 -12.85 10.11
CA HIS A 107 6.71 -11.55 10.71
C HIS A 107 7.60 -10.50 9.98
N SER A 108 7.01 -9.31 9.73
CA SER A 108 7.42 -8.00 10.31
C SER A 108 6.40 -6.89 9.97
N ILE A 109 6.26 -5.92 10.90
CA ILE A 109 5.42 -4.71 10.94
C ILE A 109 6.36 -3.51 11.08
N ASN A 110 6.07 -2.36 10.45
CA ASN A 110 6.46 -1.04 10.98
C ASN A 110 5.42 0.02 10.60
N GLY A 111 4.80 0.63 11.62
CA GLY A 111 4.22 1.97 11.57
C GLY A 111 5.09 2.86 12.45
N ALA A 112 5.52 4.02 11.95
CA ALA A 112 6.23 4.97 12.80
C ALA A 112 5.20 5.72 13.66
N GLU A 113 5.14 5.37 14.95
CA GLU A 113 4.60 6.27 15.97
C GLU A 113 5.47 7.53 16.00
N GLY A 114 4.91 8.66 15.60
CA GLY A 114 5.50 9.96 15.83
C GLY A 114 5.27 10.40 17.26
N ASP A 115 6.16 10.00 18.18
CA ASP A 115 6.31 10.72 19.44
C ASP A 115 7.14 11.99 19.20
N ALA A 116 6.47 13.12 19.31
CA ALA A 116 7.09 14.42 19.35
C ALA A 116 7.91 14.57 20.64
N SER A 117 9.23 14.64 20.53
CA SER A 117 10.04 15.80 20.97
C SER A 117 11.51 15.43 21.21
N ALA A 118 12.36 16.41 20.86
CA ALA A 118 13.76 16.61 21.25
C ALA A 118 14.87 15.98 20.38
N SER A 119 15.47 16.91 19.62
CA SER A 119 16.91 17.07 19.37
C SER A 119 17.66 16.09 18.48
N SER A 120 17.96 16.63 17.29
CA SER A 120 19.28 16.67 16.63
C SER A 120 19.90 15.38 16.06
N SER A 121 20.46 15.62 14.87
CA SER A 121 21.52 14.88 14.18
C SER A 121 21.08 13.68 13.31
N SER A 122 20.94 13.99 12.02
CA SER A 122 21.63 13.30 10.92
C SER A 122 22.04 11.86 11.20
N SER A 123 21.20 10.92 10.81
CA SER A 123 21.67 9.63 10.31
C SER A 123 20.76 9.20 9.18
N GLY A 124 21.20 9.49 7.96
CA GLY A 124 20.67 8.86 6.76
C GLY A 124 20.80 7.36 6.91
N SER A 125 19.69 6.72 7.23
CA SER A 125 19.56 5.28 7.27
C SER A 125 18.85 4.87 5.99
N SER A 126 19.62 4.73 4.91
CA SER A 126 19.19 3.94 3.76
C SER A 126 19.23 2.48 4.18
N PHE A 127 18.09 1.81 4.18
CA PHE A 127 18.03 0.36 4.37
C PHE A 127 17.25 -0.28 3.23
N LEU A 128 17.99 -1.05 2.43
CA LEU A 128 17.48 -2.11 1.58
C LEU A 128 17.03 -3.25 2.48
N ILE A 129 15.77 -3.64 2.40
CA ILE A 129 15.31 -4.93 2.93
C ILE A 129 14.90 -5.78 1.74
N SER A 130 15.84 -6.59 1.29
CA SER A 130 15.61 -7.70 0.36
C SER A 130 15.51 -9.00 1.16
N PHE A 131 14.41 -9.73 0.99
CA PHE A 131 14.35 -11.16 1.29
C PHE A 131 13.55 -11.91 0.21
N LEU A 132 14.28 -12.75 -0.53
CA LEU A 132 13.82 -14.03 -1.07
C LEU A 132 14.54 -15.12 -0.22
N PRO A 133 14.14 -16.41 -0.18
CA PRO A 133 13.14 -17.11 -0.98
C PRO A 133 12.29 -18.14 -0.17
N ALA A 134 11.49 -18.94 -0.88
CA ALA A 134 11.76 -20.39 -0.92
C ALA A 134 12.08 -20.75 -2.38
#